data_AF-A3K3J7-F1
#
_entry.id   AF-A3K3J7-F1
#
_cell.length_a   1.000
_cell.length_b   1.000
_cell.length_c   1.000
_cell.angle_alpha   90.00
_cell.angle_beta   90.00
_cell.angle_gamma   90.00
#
_symmetry.space_group_name_H-M   'P 1'
#
loop_
_entity.id
_entity.type
_entity.pdbx_description
1 polymer ?
#
loop_
_entity_poly.entity_id
_entity_poly.type
_entity_poly.pdbx_seq_one_letter_code
_entity_poly.pdbx_strand_id
1 'polypeptide(L)'
;MTEDPRAYNSPEELAELLRAMAARMHYLNRVALGESRFAWWYAELLRSAAQMAVLLKDKETQQRFGDGWQEGSGEDPRAAFLALLDKELSKR
;
A
#
# COMPACT_ATOMS: atom_id res chain seq x y z
N MET A 1 -6.33 17.35 -22.47
CA MET A 1 -6.47 17.03 -21.04
C MET A 1 -5.17 16.38 -20.63
N THR A 2 -4.41 17.00 -19.74
CA THR A 2 -3.18 16.41 -19.19
C THR A 2 -3.61 15.29 -18.23
N GLU A 3 -3.19 14.06 -18.50
CA GLU A 3 -3.44 12.91 -17.62
C GLU A 3 -2.88 13.19 -16.22
N ASP A 4 -3.65 12.90 -15.17
CA ASP A 4 -3.16 13.00 -13.79
C ASP A 4 -2.08 11.92 -13.60
N PRO A 5 -0.82 12.27 -13.32
CA PRO A 5 0.26 11.30 -13.15
C PRO A 5 0.08 10.39 -11.92
N ARG A 6 -0.95 10.64 -11.11
CA ARG A 6 -1.34 9.82 -9.95
C ARG A 6 -2.53 8.91 -10.26
N ALA A 7 -3.16 9.04 -11.42
CA ALA A 7 -4.24 8.14 -11.81
C ALA A 7 -3.68 6.73 -12.06
N TYR A 8 -4.33 5.74 -11.48
CA TYR A 8 -4.09 4.32 -11.73
C TYR A 8 -5.43 3.65 -12.00
N ASN A 9 -5.45 2.71 -12.93
CA ASN A 9 -6.65 2.02 -13.40
C ASN A 9 -6.63 0.53 -13.03
N SER A 10 -5.54 0.05 -12.45
CA SER A 10 -5.39 -1.34 -12.02
C SER A 10 -4.63 -1.46 -10.71
N PRO A 11 -4.84 -2.56 -9.96
CA PRO A 11 -4.02 -2.90 -8.81
C PRO A 11 -2.52 -2.99 -9.11
N GLU A 12 -2.15 -3.41 -10.32
CA GLU A 12 -0.75 -3.45 -10.77
C GLU A 12 -0.17 -2.05 -10.93
N GLU A 13 -0.90 -1.13 -11.57
CA GLU A 13 -0.49 0.28 -11.70
C GLU A 13 -0.37 0.94 -10.32
N LEU A 14 -1.29 0.65 -9.39
CA LEU A 14 -1.19 1.10 -8.01
C LEU A 14 0.07 0.56 -7.32
N ALA A 15 0.38 -0.73 -7.50
CA ALA A 15 1.58 -1.34 -6.94
C ALA A 15 2.86 -0.69 -7.48
N GLU A 16 2.92 -0.41 -8.79
CA GLU A 16 4.04 0.27 -9.41
C GLU A 16 4.21 1.70 -8.89
N LEU A 17 3.12 2.47 -8.82
CA LEU A 17 3.12 3.82 -8.26
C LEU A 17 3.65 3.83 -6.82
N LEU A 18 3.13 2.95 -5.96
CA LEU A 18 3.55 2.88 -4.56
C LEU A 18 5.01 2.43 -4.41
N ARG A 19 5.51 1.52 -5.27
CA ARG A 19 6.94 1.14 -5.30
C ARG A 19 7.82 2.32 -5.73
N ALA A 20 7.41 3.06 -6.76
CA ALA A 20 8.14 4.24 -7.21
C ALA A 20 8.20 5.31 -6.12
N MET A 21 7.08 5.55 -5.43
CA MET A 21 7.02 6.46 -4.29
C MET A 21 7.89 6.00 -3.12
N ALA A 22 7.87 4.70 -2.78
CA ALA A 22 8.73 4.13 -1.74
C ALA A 22 10.23 4.34 -2.05
N ALA A 23 10.64 4.04 -3.29
CA ALA A 23 12.02 4.26 -3.73
C ALA A 23 12.41 5.74 -3.68
N ARG A 24 11.51 6.62 -4.13
CA ARG A 24 11.71 8.08 -4.05
C ARG A 24 11.83 8.55 -2.61
N MET A 25 11.02 8.00 -1.70
CA MET A 25 11.05 8.35 -0.29
C MET A 25 12.34 7.90 0.39
N HIS A 26 12.83 6.69 0.09
CA HIS A 26 14.15 6.23 0.54
C HIS A 26 15.28 7.14 0.08
N TYR A 27 15.25 7.55 -1.19
CA TYR A 27 16.22 8.51 -1.70
C TYR A 27 16.13 9.85 -0.94
N LEU A 28 14.94 10.43 -0.81
CA LEU A 28 14.73 11.70 -0.09
C LEU A 28 15.17 11.61 1.37
N ASN A 29 14.96 10.45 2.00
CA ASN A 29 15.39 10.23 3.37
C ASN A 29 16.92 10.43 3.50
N ARG A 30 17.67 9.85 2.57
CA ARG A 30 19.13 9.94 2.53
C ARG A 30 19.63 11.34 2.15
N VAL A 31 19.01 12.01 1.19
CA VAL A 31 19.57 13.26 0.64
C VAL A 31 19.02 14.53 1.29
N ALA A 32 17.85 14.48 1.92
CA ALA A 32 17.14 15.68 2.38
C ALA A 32 16.55 15.58 3.80
N LEU A 33 16.38 14.38 4.37
CA LEU A 33 15.73 14.21 5.68
C LEU A 33 16.66 13.63 6.75
N GLY A 34 17.97 13.67 6.50
CA GLY A 34 18.99 13.30 7.49
C GLY A 34 18.88 11.85 7.98
N GLU A 35 18.49 10.92 7.11
CA GLU A 35 18.35 9.50 7.44
C GLU A 35 17.37 9.23 8.60
N SER A 36 16.31 10.04 8.68
CA SER A 36 15.22 9.88 9.63
C SER A 36 14.63 8.46 9.61
N ARG A 37 14.55 7.84 10.80
CA ARG A 37 13.87 6.55 10.97
C ARG A 37 12.39 6.61 10.61
N PHE A 38 11.74 7.75 10.83
CA PHE A 38 10.34 7.91 10.45
C PHE A 38 10.17 7.86 8.93
N ALA A 39 11.00 8.61 8.19
CA ALA A 39 10.97 8.63 6.73
C ALA A 39 11.32 7.26 6.15
N TRP A 40 12.24 6.52 6.80
CA TRP A 40 12.49 5.12 6.48
C TRP A 40 11.21 4.30 6.60
N TRP A 41 10.60 4.24 7.79
CA TRP A 41 9.37 3.46 8.01
C TRP A 41 8.21 3.86 7.10
N TYR A 42 8.09 5.14 6.75
CA TYR A 42 7.10 5.59 5.80
C TYR A 42 7.34 5.04 4.38
N ALA A 43 8.60 4.99 3.93
CA ALA A 43 8.95 4.32 2.68
C ALA A 43 8.67 2.82 2.74
N GLU A 44 8.88 2.18 3.91
CA GLU A 44 8.56 0.77 4.08
C GLU A 44 7.06 0.49 4.01
N LEU A 45 6.26 1.36 4.63
CA LEU A 45 4.81 1.32 4.59
C LEU A 45 4.30 1.35 3.15
N LEU A 46 4.79 2.28 2.34
CA LEU A 46 4.44 2.39 0.92
C LEU A 46 4.79 1.10 0.15
N ARG A 47 5.97 0.53 0.41
CA ARG A 47 6.39 -0.72 -0.24
C ARG A 47 5.51 -1.90 0.16
N SER A 48 5.15 -2.02 1.43
CA SER A 48 4.28 -3.09 1.92
C SER A 48 2.85 -2.93 1.39
N ALA A 49 2.32 -1.70 1.34
CA ALA A 49 1.05 -1.43 0.68
C ALA A 49 1.08 -1.83 -0.81
N ALA A 50 2.19 -1.59 -1.51
CA ALA A 50 2.36 -2.04 -2.89
C ALA A 50 2.31 -3.57 -3.05
N GLN A 51 2.79 -4.33 -2.06
CA GLN A 51 2.70 -5.79 -2.06
C GLN A 51 1.27 -6.27 -1.82
N MET A 52 0.49 -5.53 -1.02
CA MET A 52 -0.91 -5.84 -0.75
C MET A 52 -1.85 -5.48 -1.90
N ALA A 53 -1.45 -4.60 -2.84
CA ALA A 53 -2.33 -4.16 -3.92
C ALA A 53 -2.94 -5.32 -4.73
N VAL A 54 -2.21 -6.42 -4.93
CA VAL A 54 -2.72 -7.61 -5.64
C VAL A 54 -3.95 -8.25 -4.96
N LEU A 55 -4.10 -8.06 -3.64
CA LEU A 55 -5.25 -8.55 -2.87
C LEU A 55 -6.56 -7.84 -3.27
N LEU A 56 -6.49 -6.70 -3.97
CA LEU A 56 -7.67 -6.05 -4.52
C LEU A 56 -8.40 -6.90 -5.56
N LYS A 57 -7.73 -7.89 -6.17
CA LYS A 57 -8.34 -8.87 -7.08
C LYS A 57 -8.68 -10.20 -6.41
N ASP A 58 -8.29 -10.36 -5.15
CA ASP A 58 -8.52 -11.60 -4.42
C ASP A 58 -9.98 -11.68 -3.95
N LYS A 59 -10.67 -12.77 -4.32
CA LYS A 59 -12.10 -12.93 -4.04
C LYS A 59 -12.38 -13.03 -2.54
N GLU A 60 -11.50 -13.69 -1.78
CA GLU A 60 -11.66 -13.83 -0.33
C GLU A 60 -11.50 -12.46 0.35
N THR A 61 -10.50 -11.69 -0.06
CA THR A 61 -10.30 -10.31 0.39
C THR A 61 -11.50 -9.44 0.04
N GLN A 62 -12.01 -9.50 -1.18
CA GLN A 62 -13.21 -8.74 -1.58
C GLN A 62 -14.44 -9.14 -0.74
N GLN A 63 -14.66 -10.42 -0.48
CA GLN A 63 -15.76 -10.87 0.38
C GLN A 63 -15.60 -10.40 1.82
N ARG A 64 -14.37 -10.41 2.34
CA ARG A 64 -14.07 -10.05 3.72
C ARG A 64 -14.17 -8.54 3.97
N PHE A 65 -13.73 -7.72 3.03
CA PHE A 65 -13.60 -6.27 3.20
C PHE A 65 -14.64 -5.45 2.41
N GLY A 66 -15.28 -6.04 1.41
CA GLY A 66 -16.15 -5.36 0.46
C GLY A 66 -15.39 -4.80 -0.74
N ASP A 67 -16.14 -4.14 -1.63
CA ASP A 67 -15.64 -3.57 -2.89
C ASP A 67 -15.98 -2.08 -3.07
N GLY A 68 -16.37 -1.41 -1.98
CA GLY A 68 -16.78 0.00 -1.97
C GLY A 68 -18.26 0.23 -2.32
N TRP A 69 -18.96 -0.79 -2.82
CA TRP A 69 -20.41 -0.77 -3.05
C TRP A 69 -21.14 -1.81 -2.20
N GLN A 70 -20.49 -2.93 -1.92
CA GLN A 70 -20.94 -3.97 -1.01
C GLN A 70 -20.09 -3.96 0.25
N GLU A 71 -20.75 -4.06 1.41
CA GLU A 71 -20.06 -4.25 2.68
C GLU A 71 -19.48 -5.67 2.74
N GLY A 72 -18.27 -5.78 3.31
CA GLY A 72 -17.64 -7.07 3.57
C GLY A 72 -18.30 -7.81 4.73
N SER A 73 -18.10 -9.12 4.80
CA SER A 73 -18.62 -9.98 5.88
C SER A 73 -17.71 -10.07 7.11
N GLY A 74 -16.58 -9.36 7.11
CA GLY A 74 -15.61 -9.39 8.21
C GLY A 74 -16.12 -8.68 9.47
N GLU A 75 -15.93 -9.30 10.63
CA GLU A 75 -16.33 -8.77 11.94
C GLU A 75 -15.53 -7.51 12.36
N ASP A 76 -14.23 -7.47 12.05
CA ASP A 76 -13.37 -6.29 12.22
C ASP A 76 -12.42 -6.12 11.01
N PRO A 77 -12.88 -5.48 9.93
CA PRO A 77 -12.07 -5.28 8.73
C PRO A 77 -10.87 -4.37 9.02
N ARG A 78 -10.96 -3.42 9.96
CA ARG A 78 -9.83 -2.52 10.26
C ARG A 78 -8.67 -3.29 10.91
N ALA A 79 -8.95 -4.09 11.94
CA ALA A 79 -7.92 -4.90 12.59
C ALA A 79 -7.31 -5.91 11.61
N ALA A 80 -8.15 -6.53 10.77
CA ALA A 80 -7.70 -7.44 9.71
C ALA A 80 -6.73 -6.77 8.72
N PHE A 81 -7.05 -5.55 8.27
CA PHE A 81 -6.18 -4.77 7.38
C PHE A 81 -4.83 -4.49 8.03
N LEU A 82 -4.84 -4.01 9.28
CA LEU A 82 -3.61 -3.70 10.01
C LEU A 82 -2.74 -4.95 10.22
N ALA A 83 -3.35 -6.11 10.49
CA ALA A 83 -2.62 -7.37 10.61
C ALA A 83 -1.97 -7.81 9.29
N LEU A 84 -2.66 -7.63 8.16
CA LEU A 84 -2.08 -7.89 6.84
C LEU A 84 -0.89 -6.96 6.57
N LEU A 85 -1.05 -5.68 6.88
CA LEU A 85 0.01 -4.69 6.71
C LEU A 85 1.23 -5.00 7.59
N ASP A 86 1.01 -5.34 8.86
CA ASP A 86 2.06 -5.71 9.80
C ASP A 86 2.82 -6.96 9.34
N LYS A 87 2.10 -7.96 8.81
CA LYS A 87 2.69 -9.15 8.19
C LYS A 87 3.60 -8.79 7.01
N GLU A 88 3.18 -7.90 6.13
CA GLU A 88 4.01 -7.46 5.00
C GLU A 88 5.20 -6.58 5.43
N LEU A 89 5.06 -5.78 6.49
CA LEU A 89 6.16 -5.01 7.08
C LEU A 89 7.22 -5.91 7.70
N SER A 90 6.80 -7.01 8.33
CA SER A 90 7.67 -7.95 9.06
C SER A 90 8.51 -8.88 8.18
N LYS A 91 8.29 -8.92 6.86
CA LYS A 91 9.06 -9.77 5.92
C LYS A 91 10.47 -9.20 5.59
N ARG A 92 11.04 -8.37 6.46
CA ARG A 92 12.29 -7.62 6.23
C ARG A 92 13.43 -8.11 7.11
#